data_AF-A0AAJ6G7Y1-F1
#
_entry.id   AF-A0AAJ6G7Y1-F1
#
_cell.length_a   1.000
_cell.length_b   1.000
_cell.length_c   1.000
_cell.angle_alpha   90.00
_cell.angle_beta   90.00
_cell.angle_gamma   90.00
#
_symmetry.space_group_name_H-M   'P 1'
#
loop_
_entity.id
_entity.type
_entity.pdbx_description
1 polymer ?
#
loop_
_entity_poly.entity_id
_entity_poly.type
_entity_poly.pdbx_seq_one_letter_code
_entity_poly.pdbx_strand_id
1 'polypeptide(L)'
;MLFIIYNKETKKIINIIEAVKKDDITLSKNEAIFENKNIKDFSQTDIRAYNKDGSVKSLEQQLKEKIITLKDNEIIDNGIIRELNKNMEDDYILMIERRLEKLDKNKKIVEENGKKHIIEKSIEEKYKEGLITKEEYNAYIVSQRQGQYVTNIDGARAELLDSVLNNLASQGLLNETQMEALKKIQTTRANIKEQYPKQS
;
A
#
# COMPACT_ATOMS: atom_id res chain seq x y z
N MET A 1 40.19 -28.70 8.55
CA MET A 1 39.19 -29.45 7.75
C MET A 1 38.00 -29.73 8.64
N LEU A 2 36.79 -29.61 8.11
CA LEU A 2 35.56 -29.83 8.85
C LEU A 2 35.14 -31.30 8.74
N PHE A 3 34.87 -31.93 9.87
CA PHE A 3 34.44 -33.31 9.99
C PHE A 3 33.08 -33.36 10.66
N ILE A 4 32.14 -34.08 10.04
CA ILE A 4 30.81 -34.30 10.60
C ILE A 4 30.80 -35.68 11.25
N ILE A 5 30.61 -35.71 12.56
CA ILE A 5 30.43 -36.94 13.33
C ILE A 5 28.94 -37.21 13.41
N TYR A 6 28.51 -38.40 13.00
CA TYR A 6 27.11 -38.81 13.06
C TYR A 6 26.96 -40.20 13.69
N ASN A 7 25.79 -40.44 14.26
CA ASN A 7 25.44 -41.74 14.80
C ASN A 7 25.09 -42.71 13.65
N LYS A 8 25.76 -43.86 13.59
CA LYS A 8 25.60 -44.86 12.50
C LYS A 8 24.17 -45.37 12.36
N GLU A 9 23.46 -45.53 13.47
CA GLU A 9 22.13 -46.14 13.54
C GLU A 9 21.03 -45.13 13.19
N THR A 10 21.08 -43.95 13.79
CA THR A 10 20.02 -42.92 13.63
C THR A 10 20.29 -41.92 12.51
N LYS A 11 21.51 -41.91 11.95
CA LYS A 11 22.00 -40.92 10.98
C LYS A 11 21.99 -39.47 11.48
N LYS A 12 21.75 -39.24 12.78
CA LYS A 12 21.78 -37.90 13.36
C LYS A 12 23.21 -37.40 13.51
N ILE A 13 23.44 -36.14 13.14
CA ILE A 13 24.70 -35.44 13.40
C ILE A 13 24.84 -35.28 14.92
N ILE A 14 25.99 -35.69 15.44
CA ILE A 14 26.35 -35.58 16.85
C ILE A 14 27.18 -34.33 17.06
N ASN A 15 28.25 -34.16 16.27
CA ASN A 15 29.19 -33.05 16.39
C ASN A 15 29.69 -32.61 15.00
N ILE A 16 30.06 -31.34 14.92
CA ILE A 16 30.76 -30.74 13.78
C ILE A 16 32.09 -30.21 14.33
N ILE A 17 33.20 -30.80 13.90
CA ILE A 17 34.54 -30.53 14.47
C ILE A 17 35.48 -30.06 13.37
N GLU A 18 36.27 -29.04 13.67
CA GLU A 18 37.41 -28.66 12.85
C GLU A 18 38.68 -29.36 13.37
N ALA A 19 39.33 -30.14 12.51
CA ALA A 19 40.61 -30.79 12.81
C ALA A 19 41.56 -30.70 11.61
N VAL A 20 42.87 -30.85 11.86
CA VAL A 20 43.89 -30.82 10.81
C VAL A 20 43.87 -32.14 10.04
N LYS A 21 43.72 -33.28 10.73
CA LYS A 21 43.60 -34.62 10.14
C LYS A 21 42.45 -35.39 10.78
N LYS A 22 41.90 -36.36 10.04
CA LYS A 22 40.83 -37.25 10.54
C LYS A 22 41.27 -38.06 11.76
N ASP A 23 42.53 -38.47 11.77
CA ASP A 23 43.12 -39.32 12.82
C ASP A 23 43.23 -38.60 14.17
N ASP A 24 43.08 -37.26 14.19
CA ASP A 24 43.03 -36.47 15.42
C ASP A 24 41.66 -36.60 16.13
N ILE A 25 40.68 -37.27 15.51
CA ILE A 25 39.31 -37.42 16.03
C ILE A 25 39.12 -38.85 16.56
N THR A 26 38.88 -38.95 17.88
CA THR A 26 38.50 -40.22 18.50
C THR A 26 37.00 -40.45 18.38
N LEU A 27 36.59 -41.62 17.88
CA LEU A 27 35.18 -42.00 17.71
C LEU A 27 34.75 -43.06 18.70
N SER A 28 33.53 -42.92 19.20
CA SER A 28 32.84 -43.97 19.94
C SER A 28 32.32 -45.06 18.98
N LYS A 29 32.00 -46.25 19.52
CA LYS A 29 31.59 -47.43 18.74
C LYS A 29 30.49 -47.15 17.70
N ASN A 30 29.52 -46.31 18.07
CA ASN A 30 28.35 -45.99 17.24
C ASN A 30 28.50 -44.71 16.41
N GLU A 31 29.68 -44.12 16.38
CA GLU A 31 29.97 -42.89 15.65
C GLU A 31 30.72 -43.18 14.36
N ALA A 32 30.43 -42.40 13.33
CA ALA A 32 31.13 -42.39 12.05
C ALA A 32 31.46 -40.97 11.63
N ILE A 33 32.54 -40.81 10.88
CA ILE A 33 32.93 -39.54 10.29
C ILE A 33 32.50 -39.53 8.83
N PHE A 34 31.76 -38.49 8.46
CA PHE A 34 31.58 -38.10 7.08
C PHE A 34 32.63 -37.03 6.73
N GLU A 35 33.51 -37.39 5.81
CA GLU A 35 34.52 -36.50 5.24
C GLU A 35 34.10 -36.18 3.81
N ASN A 36 33.67 -34.94 3.55
CA ASN A 36 33.40 -34.49 2.20
C ASN A 36 34.30 -33.31 1.85
N LYS A 37 35.41 -33.63 1.16
CA LYS A 37 36.40 -32.66 0.69
C LYS A 37 35.86 -31.71 -0.39
N ASN A 38 34.70 -32.02 -0.96
CA ASN A 38 34.10 -31.25 -2.05
C ASN A 38 33.07 -30.22 -1.56
N ILE A 39 32.67 -30.25 -0.29
CA ILE A 39 31.80 -29.21 0.28
C ILE A 39 32.66 -28.01 0.66
N LYS A 40 32.73 -27.04 -0.26
CA LYS A 40 33.38 -25.74 -0.03
C LYS A 40 32.41 -24.68 0.49
N ASP A 41 31.12 -24.97 0.44
CA ASP A 41 30.05 -24.06 0.84
C ASP A 41 29.01 -24.85 1.67
N PHE A 42 28.82 -24.44 2.92
CA PHE A 42 27.77 -24.96 3.81
C PHE A 42 26.54 -24.04 3.82
N SER A 43 26.46 -23.07 2.91
CA SER A 43 25.24 -22.32 2.68
C SER A 43 24.13 -23.33 2.34
N GLN A 44 23.13 -23.40 3.21
CA GLN A 44 21.98 -24.27 2.99
C GLN A 44 21.08 -23.59 1.96
N THR A 45 21.09 -24.07 0.72
CA THR A 45 20.15 -23.61 -0.30
C THR A 45 18.77 -24.28 -0.18
N ASP A 46 18.66 -25.39 0.55
CA ASP A 46 17.43 -26.16 0.74
C ASP A 46 17.37 -26.72 2.19
N ILE A 47 16.52 -26.12 3.03
CA ILE A 47 16.22 -26.60 4.39
C ILE A 47 14.91 -27.37 4.32
N ARG A 48 15.00 -28.71 4.38
CA ARG A 48 13.82 -29.58 4.49
C ARG A 48 13.61 -29.99 5.93
N ALA A 49 12.60 -29.41 6.56
CA ALA A 49 12.12 -29.89 7.85
C ALA A 49 11.03 -30.95 7.65
N TYR A 50 11.02 -31.97 8.50
CA TYR A 50 10.08 -33.09 8.41
C TYR A 50 9.20 -33.16 9.65
N ASN A 51 7.94 -33.54 9.45
CA ASN A 51 7.03 -33.96 10.50
C ASN A 51 7.46 -35.33 11.07
N LYS A 52 6.91 -35.69 12.24
CA LYS A 52 7.21 -36.98 12.88
C LYS A 52 6.80 -38.20 12.03
N ASP A 53 5.86 -38.01 11.12
CA ASP A 53 5.36 -39.02 10.17
C ASP A 53 6.21 -39.13 8.88
N GLY A 54 7.26 -38.30 8.74
CA GLY A 54 8.13 -38.27 7.57
C GLY A 54 7.66 -37.38 6.42
N SER A 55 6.51 -36.70 6.54
CA SER A 55 6.08 -35.68 5.56
C SER A 55 6.91 -34.40 5.68
N VAL A 56 7.04 -33.63 4.59
CA VAL A 56 7.77 -32.36 4.58
C VAL A 56 6.91 -31.26 5.19
N LYS A 57 7.48 -30.47 6.11
CA LYS A 57 6.82 -29.30 6.69
C LYS A 57 6.69 -28.19 5.67
N SER A 58 5.52 -27.56 5.61
CA SER A 58 5.32 -26.37 4.77
C SER A 58 6.19 -25.21 5.26
N LEU A 59 6.45 -24.23 4.39
CA LEU A 59 7.24 -23.05 4.78
C LEU A 59 6.58 -22.29 5.94
N GLU A 60 5.25 -22.23 5.99
CA GLU A 60 4.51 -21.59 7.07
C GLU A 60 4.73 -22.31 8.40
N GLN A 61 4.76 -23.65 8.39
CA GLN A 61 5.09 -24.44 9.57
C GLN A 61 6.54 -24.22 10.00
N GLN A 62 7.46 -24.21 9.05
CA GLN A 62 8.88 -23.97 9.31
C GLN A 62 9.12 -22.57 9.91
N LEU A 63 8.42 -21.56 9.41
CA LEU A 63 8.47 -20.19 9.94
C LEU A 63 7.89 -20.13 11.37
N LYS A 64 6.74 -20.77 11.60
CA LYS A 64 6.09 -20.83 12.91
C LYS A 64 6.96 -21.50 13.97
N GLU A 65 7.66 -22.56 13.58
CA GLU A 65 8.59 -23.29 14.44
C GLU A 65 9.99 -22.66 14.51
N LYS A 66 10.19 -21.49 13.87
CA LYS A 66 11.47 -20.75 13.82
C LYS A 66 12.63 -21.57 13.24
N ILE A 67 12.33 -22.51 12.35
CA ILE A 67 13.32 -23.27 11.58
C ILE A 67 13.91 -22.38 10.49
N ILE A 68 13.05 -21.59 9.84
CA ILE A 68 13.44 -20.54 8.90
C ILE A 68 13.05 -19.17 9.46
N THR A 69 13.69 -18.13 8.93
CA THR A 69 13.33 -16.74 9.18
C THR A 69 13.21 -16.03 7.84
N LEU A 70 12.21 -15.16 7.71
CA LEU A 70 12.05 -14.29 6.54
C LEU A 70 12.76 -12.97 6.80
N LYS A 71 13.29 -12.35 5.75
CA LYS A 71 13.62 -10.92 5.81
C LYS A 71 12.35 -10.10 5.96
N ASP A 72 12.48 -8.86 6.40
CA ASP A 72 11.31 -8.00 6.63
C ASP A 72 10.49 -7.78 5.34
N ASN A 73 11.16 -7.73 4.18
CA ASN A 73 10.56 -7.56 2.86
C ASN A 73 10.14 -8.88 2.19
N GLU A 74 10.18 -10.02 2.88
CA GLU A 74 9.80 -11.32 2.32
C GLU A 74 8.45 -11.80 2.87
N ILE A 75 7.76 -12.58 2.06
CA ILE A 75 6.54 -13.29 2.42
C ILE A 75 6.55 -14.70 1.85
N ILE A 76 5.72 -15.56 2.43
CA ILE A 76 5.37 -16.84 1.82
C ILE A 76 4.08 -16.63 1.05
N ASP A 77 4.13 -16.88 -0.25
CA ASP A 77 2.98 -16.81 -1.15
C ASP A 77 2.94 -18.08 -1.98
N ASN A 78 1.82 -18.82 -1.88
CA ASN A 78 1.62 -20.13 -2.51
C ASN A 78 2.78 -21.11 -2.27
N GLY A 79 3.30 -21.18 -1.04
CA GLY A 79 4.38 -22.10 -0.68
C GLY A 79 5.76 -21.72 -1.23
N ILE A 80 5.95 -20.48 -1.68
CA ILE A 80 7.24 -19.95 -2.15
C ILE A 80 7.60 -18.70 -1.32
N ILE A 81 8.86 -18.60 -0.89
CA ILE A 81 9.38 -17.35 -0.32
C ILE A 81 9.63 -16.39 -1.47
N ARG A 82 8.96 -15.23 -1.46
CA ARG A 82 9.19 -14.15 -2.42
C ARG A 82 9.33 -12.82 -1.72
N GLU A 83 10.04 -11.91 -2.37
CA GLU A 83 10.12 -10.52 -1.93
C GLU A 83 8.84 -9.75 -2.30
N LEU A 84 8.51 -8.75 -1.50
CA LEU A 84 7.41 -7.83 -1.74
C LEU A 84 7.72 -6.94 -2.95
N ASN A 85 6.75 -6.83 -3.85
CA ASN A 85 6.86 -6.03 -5.06
C ASN A 85 6.07 -4.72 -4.90
N LYS A 86 6.77 -3.60 -4.80
CA LYS A 86 6.16 -2.26 -4.70
C LYS A 86 5.23 -1.89 -5.86
N ASN A 87 5.31 -2.57 -7.00
CA ASN A 87 4.44 -2.33 -8.15
C ASN A 87 3.10 -3.09 -8.04
N MET A 88 2.95 -3.99 -7.06
CA MET A 88 1.69 -4.66 -6.74
C MET A 88 1.06 -3.95 -5.54
N GLU A 89 -0.19 -3.48 -5.68
CA GLU A 89 -0.85 -2.68 -4.65
C GLU A 89 -0.92 -3.41 -3.30
N ASP A 90 -1.32 -4.68 -3.29
CA ASP A 90 -1.45 -5.49 -2.08
C ASP A 90 -0.10 -5.63 -1.34
N ASP A 91 0.99 -5.86 -2.08
CA ASP A 91 2.34 -5.93 -1.53
C ASP A 91 2.81 -4.56 -1.01
N TYR A 92 2.54 -3.48 -1.76
CA TYR A 92 2.93 -2.13 -1.37
C TYR A 92 2.22 -1.68 -0.09
N ILE A 93 0.94 -2.01 0.07
CA ILE A 93 0.20 -1.82 1.32
C ILE A 93 0.90 -2.55 2.46
N LEU A 94 1.26 -3.82 2.27
CA LEU A 94 1.96 -4.61 3.28
C LEU A 94 3.34 -4.02 3.63
N MET A 95 4.06 -3.49 2.64
CA MET A 95 5.34 -2.78 2.87
C MET A 95 5.14 -1.53 3.73
N ILE A 96 4.08 -0.76 3.51
CA ILE A 96 3.74 0.43 4.32
C ILE A 96 3.38 0.01 5.75
N GLU A 97 2.55 -1.04 5.92
CA GLU A 97 2.15 -1.56 7.24
C GLU A 97 3.36 -2.08 8.04
N ARG A 98 4.32 -2.70 7.36
CA ARG A 98 5.60 -3.14 7.93
C ARG A 98 6.62 -2.01 8.12
N ARG A 99 6.27 -0.77 7.79
CA ARG A 99 7.16 0.42 7.86
C ARG A 99 8.42 0.31 6.99
N LEU A 100 8.36 -0.50 5.94
CA LEU A 100 9.43 -0.63 4.94
C LEU A 100 9.36 0.49 3.91
N GLU A 101 8.17 1.02 3.67
CA GLU A 101 7.91 2.11 2.73
C GLU A 101 7.03 3.19 3.37
N LYS A 102 7.09 4.40 2.79
CA LYS A 102 6.26 5.52 3.20
C LYS A 102 5.19 5.79 2.15
N LEU A 103 3.93 5.80 2.58
CA LEU A 103 2.84 6.23 1.72
C LEU A 103 3.01 7.71 1.35
N ASP A 104 2.70 8.05 0.10
CA ASP A 104 2.60 9.44 -0.34
C ASP A 104 1.62 10.20 0.55
N LYS A 105 2.01 11.40 1.00
CA LYS A 105 1.18 12.23 1.89
C LYS A 105 -0.18 12.57 1.26
N ASN A 106 -0.27 12.62 -0.06
CA ASN A 106 -1.51 12.89 -0.79
C ASN A 106 -2.43 11.68 -0.93
N LYS A 107 -2.00 10.50 -0.46
CA LYS A 107 -2.77 9.26 -0.57
C LYS A 107 -3.17 8.75 0.80
N LYS A 108 -4.17 7.86 0.83
CA LYS A 108 -4.62 7.14 2.01
C LYS A 108 -4.93 5.69 1.66
N ILE A 109 -4.80 4.80 2.64
CA ILE A 109 -5.24 3.41 2.53
C ILE A 109 -6.68 3.35 3.05
N VAL A 110 -7.59 2.80 2.24
CA VAL A 110 -8.99 2.57 2.60
C VAL A 110 -9.31 1.09 2.48
N GLU A 111 -10.25 0.60 3.28
CA GLU A 111 -10.70 -0.79 3.24
C GLU A 111 -12.15 -0.84 2.75
N GLU A 112 -12.38 -1.51 1.62
CA GLU A 112 -13.70 -1.69 1.02
C GLU A 112 -13.92 -3.19 0.78
N ASN A 113 -15.04 -3.72 1.29
CA ASN A 113 -15.37 -5.16 1.19
C ASN A 113 -14.27 -6.11 1.70
N GLY A 114 -13.52 -5.70 2.72
CA GLY A 114 -12.41 -6.48 3.29
C GLY A 114 -11.12 -6.47 2.46
N LYS A 115 -11.08 -5.68 1.38
CA LYS A 115 -9.87 -5.43 0.59
C LYS A 115 -9.37 -4.00 0.80
N LYS A 116 -8.07 -3.86 1.04
CA LYS A 116 -7.41 -2.57 1.19
C LYS A 116 -6.97 -2.04 -0.17
N HIS A 117 -7.12 -0.74 -0.37
CA HIS A 117 -6.77 -0.02 -1.59
C HIS A 117 -6.10 1.31 -1.27
N ILE A 118 -5.22 1.77 -2.16
CA ILE A 118 -4.59 3.09 -2.04
C ILE A 118 -5.33 4.06 -2.94
N ILE A 119 -5.96 5.06 -2.33
CA ILE A 119 -6.67 6.11 -3.06
C ILE A 119 -6.07 7.48 -2.78
N GLU A 120 -6.30 8.41 -3.71
CA GLU A 120 -5.95 9.80 -3.55
C GLU A 120 -6.84 10.44 -2.47
N LYS A 121 -6.26 11.27 -1.61
CA LYS A 121 -7.03 12.11 -0.68
C LYS A 121 -7.87 13.10 -1.47
N SER A 122 -9.10 13.31 -1.02
CA SER A 122 -9.95 14.38 -1.53
C SER A 122 -9.28 15.74 -1.33
N ILE A 123 -9.68 16.73 -2.14
CA ILE A 123 -9.18 18.10 -2.00
C ILE A 123 -9.47 18.67 -0.60
N GLU A 124 -10.58 18.25 0.01
CA GLU A 124 -10.98 18.67 1.36
C GLU A 124 -10.06 18.08 2.43
N GLU A 125 -9.73 16.79 2.32
CA GLU A 125 -8.73 16.15 3.18
C GLU A 125 -7.36 16.79 3.02
N LYS A 126 -6.94 17.04 1.78
CA LYS A 126 -5.68 17.74 1.49
C LYS A 126 -5.64 19.12 2.15
N TYR A 127 -6.75 19.87 2.12
CA TYR A 127 -6.82 21.17 2.78
C TYR A 127 -6.79 21.07 4.30
N LYS A 128 -7.60 20.18 4.90
CA LYS A 128 -7.65 19.97 6.36
C LYS A 128 -6.31 19.52 6.95
N GLU A 129 -5.56 18.74 6.18
CA GLU A 129 -4.23 18.28 6.57
C GLU A 129 -3.09 19.26 6.21
N GLY A 130 -3.41 20.42 5.61
CA GLY A 130 -2.41 21.42 5.23
C GLY A 130 -1.49 21.00 4.08
N LEU A 131 -1.93 20.05 3.24
CA LEU A 131 -1.20 19.58 2.05
C LEU A 131 -1.37 20.54 0.86
N ILE A 132 -2.42 21.36 0.88
CA ILE A 132 -2.69 22.43 -0.11
C ILE A 132 -3.05 23.72 0.61
N THR A 133 -2.84 24.86 -0.06
CA THR A 133 -3.23 26.16 0.47
C THR A 133 -4.72 26.43 0.30
N LYS A 134 -5.20 27.47 1.00
CA LYS A 134 -6.57 27.97 0.87
C LYS A 134 -6.86 28.48 -0.54
N GLU A 135 -5.87 29.11 -1.18
CA GLU A 135 -5.97 29.61 -2.56
C GLU A 135 -6.16 28.45 -3.53
N GLU A 136 -5.39 27.37 -3.38
CA GLU A 136 -5.50 26.16 -4.20
C GLU A 136 -6.85 25.46 -4.02
N TYR A 137 -7.31 25.32 -2.77
CA TYR A 137 -8.65 24.78 -2.49
C TYR A 137 -9.75 25.65 -3.13
N ASN A 138 -9.69 26.96 -2.92
CA ASN A 138 -10.68 27.88 -3.47
C ASN A 138 -10.66 27.93 -5.00
N ALA A 139 -9.49 27.78 -5.63
CA ALA A 139 -9.36 27.68 -7.09
C ALA A 139 -10.06 26.40 -7.61
N TYR A 140 -9.86 25.26 -6.95
CA TYR A 140 -10.58 24.02 -7.27
C TYR A 140 -12.09 24.19 -7.16
N ILE A 141 -12.59 24.79 -6.07
CA ILE A 141 -14.03 25.05 -5.89
C ILE A 141 -14.58 25.97 -6.99
N VAL A 142 -13.83 27.01 -7.38
CA VAL A 142 -14.21 27.87 -8.51
C VAL A 142 -14.30 27.06 -9.80
N SER A 143 -13.32 26.20 -10.09
CA SER A 143 -13.35 25.34 -11.27
C SER A 143 -14.55 24.40 -11.27
N GLN A 144 -14.92 23.81 -10.12
CA GLN A 144 -16.10 22.95 -10.02
C GLN A 144 -17.39 23.74 -10.29
N ARG A 145 -17.53 24.93 -9.69
CA ARG A 145 -18.66 25.83 -9.94
C ARG A 145 -18.73 26.25 -11.41
N GLN A 146 -17.61 26.62 -12.01
CA GLN A 146 -17.53 26.97 -13.43
C GLN A 146 -17.94 25.81 -14.34
N GLY A 147 -17.51 24.58 -14.04
CA GLY A 147 -17.97 23.39 -14.77
C GLY A 147 -19.50 23.24 -14.73
N GLN A 148 -20.12 23.46 -13.56
CA GLN A 148 -21.59 23.44 -13.42
C GLN A 148 -22.28 24.61 -14.14
N TYR A 149 -21.60 25.76 -14.25
CA TYR A 149 -22.10 26.91 -15.00
C TYR A 149 -21.99 26.72 -16.50
N VAL A 150 -20.91 26.15 -17.04
CA VAL A 150 -20.75 25.92 -18.49
C VAL A 150 -21.89 25.09 -19.10
N THR A 151 -22.44 24.13 -18.34
CA THR A 151 -23.61 23.35 -18.76
C THR A 151 -24.91 24.17 -18.84
N ASN A 152 -24.94 25.38 -18.26
CA ASN A 152 -26.14 26.21 -18.12
C ASN A 152 -26.02 27.68 -18.60
N ILE A 153 -24.82 28.22 -18.84
CA ILE A 153 -24.39 29.46 -19.54
C ILE A 153 -22.94 29.75 -19.05
N ASP A 154 -22.01 30.00 -19.98
CA ASP A 154 -20.60 30.36 -19.74
C ASP A 154 -20.37 31.19 -18.45
N GLY A 155 -19.61 30.66 -17.48
CA GLY A 155 -19.65 31.08 -16.07
C GLY A 155 -19.29 32.55 -15.82
N ALA A 156 -18.33 33.12 -16.55
CA ALA A 156 -18.00 34.55 -16.46
C ALA A 156 -19.09 35.43 -17.09
N ARG A 157 -19.68 34.97 -18.20
CA ARG A 157 -20.87 35.61 -18.79
C ARG A 157 -22.06 35.54 -17.85
N ALA A 158 -22.24 34.44 -17.10
CA ALA A 158 -23.34 34.30 -16.16
C ALA A 158 -23.24 35.29 -14.98
N GLU A 159 -22.05 35.54 -14.44
CA GLU A 159 -21.89 36.52 -13.36
C GLU A 159 -22.12 37.96 -13.85
N LEU A 160 -21.60 38.28 -15.03
CA LEU A 160 -21.80 39.58 -15.66
C LEU A 160 -23.27 39.80 -16.05
N LEU A 161 -23.90 38.78 -16.64
CA LEU A 161 -25.31 38.78 -17.03
C LEU A 161 -26.21 38.92 -15.82
N ASP A 162 -25.93 38.27 -14.69
CA ASP A 162 -26.72 38.42 -13.47
C ASP A 162 -26.63 39.85 -12.91
N SER A 163 -25.45 40.49 -12.96
CA SER A 163 -25.33 41.91 -12.58
C SER A 163 -26.16 42.83 -13.50
N VAL A 164 -26.11 42.61 -14.82
CA VAL A 164 -26.88 43.37 -15.80
C VAL A 164 -28.39 43.14 -15.65
N LEU A 165 -28.82 41.88 -15.52
CA LEU A 165 -30.23 41.51 -15.37
C LEU A 165 -30.80 42.02 -14.05
N ASN A 166 -30.05 42.00 -12.94
CA ASN A 166 -30.49 42.60 -11.68
C ASN A 166 -30.65 44.12 -11.79
N ASN A 167 -29.75 44.80 -12.51
CA ASN A 167 -29.88 46.24 -12.75
C ASN A 167 -31.14 46.54 -13.59
N LEU A 168 -31.36 45.82 -14.69
CA LEU A 168 -32.56 45.95 -15.51
C LEU A 168 -33.85 45.63 -14.72
N ALA A 169 -33.82 44.61 -13.86
CA ALA A 169 -34.94 44.27 -12.97
C ALA A 169 -35.24 45.42 -12.00
N SER A 170 -34.20 46.01 -11.38
CA SER A 170 -34.35 47.14 -10.46
C SER A 170 -34.89 48.41 -11.11
N GLN A 171 -34.69 48.55 -12.43
CA GLN A 171 -35.24 49.64 -13.24
C GLN A 171 -36.65 49.34 -13.80
N GLY A 172 -37.21 48.16 -13.50
CA GLY A 172 -38.52 47.75 -14.01
C GLY A 172 -38.53 47.46 -15.52
N LEU A 173 -37.36 47.20 -16.11
CA LEU A 173 -37.20 46.97 -17.56
C LEU A 173 -37.34 45.51 -17.98
N LEU A 174 -37.57 44.60 -17.02
CA LEU A 174 -37.85 43.18 -17.29
C LEU A 174 -39.35 42.91 -17.18
N ASN A 175 -39.88 42.12 -18.11
CA ASN A 175 -41.24 41.59 -18.01
C ASN A 175 -41.33 40.41 -17.03
N GLU A 176 -42.55 39.98 -16.70
CA GLU A 176 -42.82 38.93 -15.72
C GLU A 176 -42.11 37.61 -16.06
N THR A 177 -42.12 37.18 -17.33
CA THR A 177 -41.46 35.95 -17.77
C THR A 177 -39.93 36.03 -17.63
N GLN A 178 -39.33 37.17 -17.97
CA GLN A 178 -37.90 37.42 -17.79
C GLN A 178 -37.51 37.44 -16.30
N MET A 179 -38.40 37.95 -15.46
CA MET A 179 -38.20 38.06 -14.02
C MET A 179 -38.32 36.69 -13.32
N GLU A 180 -39.22 35.81 -13.77
CA GLU A 180 -39.25 34.41 -13.34
C GLU A 180 -38.00 33.63 -13.77
N ALA A 181 -37.56 33.80 -15.02
CA ALA A 181 -36.33 33.18 -15.51
C ALA A 181 -35.11 33.63 -14.69
N LEU A 182 -35.01 34.92 -14.37
CA LEU A 182 -33.96 35.48 -13.51
C LEU A 182 -33.97 34.84 -12.11
N LYS A 183 -35.15 34.75 -11.46
CA LYS A 183 -35.28 34.09 -10.16
C LYS A 183 -34.81 32.64 -10.21
N LYS A 184 -35.17 31.90 -11.26
CA LYS A 184 -34.77 30.49 -11.41
C LYS A 184 -33.25 30.36 -11.52
N ILE A 185 -32.60 31.22 -12.30
CA ILE A 185 -31.13 31.27 -12.43
C ILE A 185 -30.47 31.57 -11.08
N GLN A 186 -30.99 32.54 -10.34
CA GLN A 186 -30.47 32.92 -9.03
C GLN A 186 -30.56 31.77 -8.02
N THR A 187 -31.72 31.10 -7.95
CA THR A 187 -31.92 29.92 -7.11
C THR A 187 -30.93 28.81 -7.46
N THR A 188 -30.79 28.48 -8.75
CA THR A 188 -29.81 27.46 -9.18
C THR A 188 -28.38 27.84 -8.79
N ARG A 189 -27.98 29.11 -8.94
CA ARG A 189 -26.64 29.56 -8.54
C ARG A 189 -26.43 29.52 -7.04
N ALA A 190 -27.43 29.89 -6.24
CA ALA A 190 -27.38 29.78 -4.79
C ALA A 190 -27.15 28.33 -4.37
N ASN A 191 -27.91 27.39 -4.94
CA ASN A 191 -27.76 25.96 -4.67
C ASN A 191 -26.36 25.44 -5.03
N ILE A 192 -25.79 25.85 -6.18
CA ILE A 192 -24.42 25.47 -6.57
C ILE A 192 -23.38 26.03 -5.58
N LYS A 193 -23.56 27.27 -5.09
CA LYS A 193 -22.64 27.88 -4.12
C LYS A 193 -22.70 27.17 -2.77
N GLU A 194 -23.88 26.72 -2.36
CA GLU A 194 -24.11 25.96 -1.14
C GLU A 194 -23.51 24.55 -1.22
N GLN A 195 -23.68 23.86 -2.35
CA GLN A 195 -23.09 22.53 -2.58
C GLN A 195 -21.56 22.54 -2.64
N TYR A 196 -20.98 23.63 -3.13
CA TYR A 196 -19.51 23.78 -3.27
C TYR A 196 -19.04 25.05 -2.55
N PRO A 197 -19.00 25.09 -1.21
CA PRO A 197 -18.65 26.29 -0.45
C PRO A 197 -17.16 26.64 -0.58
N LYS A 198 -16.86 27.95 -0.64
CA LYS A 198 -15.48 28.44 -0.49
C LYS A 198 -15.12 28.48 0.99
N GLN A 199 -13.84 28.33 1.31
CA GLN A 199 -13.36 28.51 2.68
C GLN A 199 -12.98 29.97 2.92
N SER A 200 -13.45 30.51 4.06
CA SER A 200 -13.29 31.91 4.49
C SER A 200 -11.93 32.23 5.06
#